data_AF-A0A212CJ94-F1
#
_entry.id   AF-A0A212CJ94-F1
#
_cell.length_a   1.000
_cell.length_b   1.000
_cell.length_c   1.000
_cell.angle_alpha   90.00
_cell.angle_beta   90.00
_cell.angle_gamma   90.00
#
_symmetry.space_group_name_H-M   'P 1'
#
loop_
_entity.id
_entity.type
_entity.pdbx_description
1 polymer ?
#
loop_
_entity_poly.entity_id
_entity_poly.type
_entity_poly.pdbx_seq_one_letter_code
_entity_poly.pdbx_strand_id
1 'polypeptide(L)'
;PSQPLLDRSIPDFTAFTTVDDWLSAIKMVQYRDSFLTAGFTSLQLVTQMTSEDLLRIGVTLAGHQKKILNSILSMRVQMSQSPTAMA
;
A
#
# COMPACT_ATOMS: atom_id res chain seq x y z
N PRO A 1 11.12 27.08 19.79
CA PRO A 1 10.76 25.66 19.90
C PRO A 1 10.32 25.10 18.54
N SER A 2 11.21 24.35 17.89
CA SER A 2 11.03 23.87 16.53
C SER A 2 10.50 22.43 16.57
N GLN A 3 9.24 22.22 16.20
CA GLN A 3 8.78 20.92 15.71
C GLN A 3 8.36 21.11 14.26
N PRO A 4 9.08 20.56 13.27
CA PRO A 4 8.53 20.41 11.95
C PRO A 4 7.53 19.25 12.04
N LEU A 5 6.25 19.61 12.11
CA LEU A 5 5.16 18.67 11.85
C LEU A 5 5.50 17.99 10.53
N LEU A 6 5.71 16.69 10.57
CA LEU A 6 5.89 15.86 9.38
C LEU A 6 4.62 16.03 8.56
N ASP A 7 4.62 17.01 7.65
CA ASP A 7 3.69 17.09 6.54
C ASP A 7 4.07 15.99 5.56
N ARG A 8 3.86 14.77 6.03
CA ARG A 8 3.92 13.57 5.24
C ARG A 8 2.48 13.34 4.88
N SER A 9 1.99 14.10 3.90
CA SER A 9 0.65 13.94 3.34
C SER A 9 0.44 12.45 3.11
N ILE A 10 -0.29 11.80 4.02
CA ILE A 10 -0.62 10.39 3.88
C ILE A 10 -1.53 10.38 2.66
N PRO A 11 -1.14 9.71 1.56
CA PRO A 11 -1.98 9.69 0.38
C PRO A 11 -3.38 9.21 0.77
N ASP A 12 -4.41 9.85 0.24
CA ASP A 12 -5.75 9.31 0.32
C ASP A 12 -5.76 8.01 -0.48
N PHE A 13 -5.69 6.87 0.21
CA PHE A 13 -5.57 5.59 -0.47
C PHE A 13 -6.91 5.11 -1.03
N THR A 14 -8.03 5.77 -0.69
CA THR A 14 -9.32 5.54 -1.34
C THR A 14 -9.35 6.11 -2.76
N ALA A 15 -8.43 7.01 -3.10
CA ALA A 15 -8.32 7.61 -4.43
C ALA A 15 -7.52 6.75 -5.43
N PHE A 16 -6.79 5.72 -4.99
CA PHE A 16 -6.06 4.84 -5.90
C PHE A 16 -6.98 3.79 -6.49
N THR A 17 -6.92 3.63 -7.82
CA THR A 17 -7.77 2.67 -8.54
C THR A 17 -7.02 1.41 -8.97
N THR A 18 -5.69 1.45 -9.02
CA THR A 18 -4.86 0.33 -9.47
C THR A 18 -3.65 0.07 -8.55
N VAL A 19 -3.08 -1.13 -8.67
CA VAL A 19 -1.83 -1.51 -7.98
C VAL A 19 -0.64 -0.69 -8.49
N ASP A 20 -0.64 -0.31 -9.77
CA ASP A 20 0.40 0.55 -10.36
C ASP A 20 0.38 1.95 -9.72
N ASP A 21 -0.78 2.60 -9.67
CA ASP A 21 -0.92 3.95 -9.09
C ASP A 21 -0.47 3.97 -7.62
N TRP A 22 -0.89 2.97 -6.85
CA TRP A 22 -0.52 2.83 -5.45
C TRP A 22 0.99 2.64 -5.27
N LEU A 23 1.60 1.71 -6.02
CA LEU A 23 3.05 1.49 -5.96
C LEU A 23 3.83 2.74 -6.38
N SER A 24 3.38 3.44 -7.42
CA SER A 24 3.96 4.72 -7.86
C SER A 24 3.90 5.78 -6.74
N ALA A 25 2.76 5.94 -6.08
CA ALA A 25 2.59 6.90 -4.99
C ALA A 25 3.52 6.63 -3.80
N ILE A 26 3.78 5.36 -3.48
CA ILE A 26 4.73 4.99 -2.41
C ILE A 26 6.16 4.80 -2.92
N LYS A 27 6.47 5.17 -4.17
CA LYS A 27 7.79 5.01 -4.81
C LYS A 27 8.32 3.57 -4.76
N MET A 28 7.45 2.62 -5.09
CA MET A 28 7.68 1.17 -5.15
C MET A 28 7.24 0.56 -6.49
N VAL A 29 7.04 1.38 -7.54
CA VAL A 29 6.59 0.94 -8.88
C VAL A 29 7.50 -0.12 -9.52
N GLN A 30 8.78 -0.19 -9.11
CA GLN A 30 9.69 -1.24 -9.56
C GLN A 30 9.23 -2.67 -9.22
N TYR A 31 8.28 -2.83 -8.28
CA TYR A 31 7.69 -4.12 -7.94
C TYR A 31 6.39 -4.42 -8.68
N ARG A 32 5.90 -3.53 -9.55
CA ARG A 32 4.62 -3.70 -10.25
C ARG A 32 4.49 -5.09 -10.89
N ASP A 33 5.47 -5.50 -11.69
CA ASP A 33 5.41 -6.77 -12.40
C ASP A 33 5.43 -7.97 -11.46
N SER A 34 6.16 -7.88 -10.34
CA SER A 34 6.13 -8.89 -9.26
C SER A 34 4.73 -9.06 -8.69
N PHE A 35 4.03 -7.96 -8.39
CA PHE A 35 2.66 -8.01 -7.86
C PHE A 35 1.68 -8.60 -8.89
N LEU A 36 1.72 -8.12 -10.13
CA LEU A 36 0.79 -8.56 -11.19
C LEU A 36 1.01 -10.02 -11.58
N THR A 37 2.27 -10.44 -11.73
CA THR A 37 2.62 -11.84 -12.06
C THR A 37 2.23 -12.81 -10.95
N ALA A 38 2.28 -12.36 -9.70
CA ALA A 38 1.85 -13.14 -8.54
C ALA A 38 0.31 -13.11 -8.31
N GLY A 39 -0.45 -12.41 -9.15
CA GLY A 39 -1.92 -12.35 -9.08
C GLY A 39 -2.48 -11.28 -8.15
N PHE A 40 -1.66 -10.41 -7.58
CA PHE A 40 -2.11 -9.25 -6.80
C PHE A 40 -2.51 -8.11 -7.73
N THR A 41 -3.66 -8.25 -8.39
CA THR A 41 -4.15 -7.35 -9.44
C THR A 41 -5.10 -6.25 -8.94
N SER A 42 -5.49 -6.27 -7.66
CA SER A 42 -6.35 -5.26 -7.05
C SER A 42 -5.88 -4.86 -5.65
N LEU A 43 -6.21 -3.63 -5.22
CA LEU A 43 -5.86 -3.14 -3.89
C LEU A 43 -6.53 -3.96 -2.78
N GLN A 44 -7.69 -4.58 -3.05
CA GLN A 44 -8.37 -5.49 -2.13
C GLN A 44 -7.59 -6.78 -1.87
N LEU A 45 -6.83 -7.28 -2.86
CA LEU A 45 -5.94 -8.42 -2.68
C LEU A 45 -4.66 -7.98 -1.95
N VAL A 46 -4.10 -6.84 -2.36
CA VAL A 46 -2.91 -6.25 -1.74
C VAL A 46 -3.13 -5.97 -0.25
N THR A 47 -4.32 -5.49 0.14
CA THR A 47 -4.63 -5.23 1.55
C THR A 47 -4.61 -6.49 2.40
N GLN A 48 -4.63 -7.70 1.83
CA GLN A 48 -4.54 -8.95 2.61
C GLN A 48 -3.10 -9.48 2.74
N MET A 49 -2.14 -8.87 2.07
CA MET A 49 -0.76 -9.36 2.03
C MET A 49 -0.04 -9.27 3.38
N THR A 50 0.87 -10.21 3.57
CA THR A 50 1.78 -10.34 4.71
C THR A 50 3.22 -10.07 4.29
N SER A 51 4.15 -10.03 5.25
CA SER A 51 5.58 -9.97 4.95
C SER A 51 6.07 -11.19 4.17
N GLU A 52 5.48 -12.37 4.40
CA GLU A 52 5.82 -13.59 3.68
C GLU A 52 5.45 -13.49 2.20
N ASP A 53 4.30 -12.90 1.90
CA ASP A 53 3.87 -12.66 0.52
C ASP A 53 4.83 -11.74 -0.23
N LEU A 54 5.28 -10.67 0.44
CA LEU A 54 6.27 -9.75 -0.12
C LEU A 54 7.59 -10.46 -0.44
N LEU A 55 8.08 -11.33 0.45
CA LEU A 55 9.27 -12.13 0.20
C LEU A 55 9.07 -13.05 -1.01
N ARG A 56 7.91 -13.72 -1.11
CA ARG A 56 7.60 -14.68 -2.18
C ARG A 56 7.60 -14.05 -3.57
N ILE A 57 7.19 -12.79 -3.67
CA ILE A 57 7.17 -12.05 -4.95
C ILE A 57 8.48 -11.29 -5.24
N GLY A 58 9.50 -11.44 -4.39
CA GLY A 58 10.83 -10.87 -4.62
C GLY A 58 11.09 -9.50 -3.96
N VAL A 59 10.23 -9.04 -3.05
CA VAL A 59 10.50 -7.85 -2.22
C VAL A 59 11.34 -8.25 -1.01
N THR A 60 12.65 -8.38 -1.20
CA THR A 60 13.58 -8.88 -0.15
C THR A 60 14.21 -7.79 0.70
N LEU A 61 14.23 -6.54 0.24
CA LEU A 61 14.81 -5.42 0.98
C LEU A 61 13.91 -5.04 2.17
N ALA A 62 14.43 -5.17 3.39
CA ALA A 62 13.69 -4.91 4.63
C ALA A 62 13.06 -3.51 4.68
N GLY A 63 13.77 -2.50 4.21
CA GLY A 63 13.25 -1.13 4.10
C GLY A 63 12.06 -1.01 3.15
N HIS A 64 12.06 -1.76 2.05
CA HIS A 64 10.96 -1.78 1.08
C HIS A 64 9.76 -2.54 1.62
N GLN A 65 9.98 -3.71 2.24
CA GLN A 65 8.92 -4.44 2.92
C GLN A 65 8.22 -3.56 3.96
N LYS A 66 8.99 -2.90 4.83
CA LYS A 66 8.44 -2.00 5.84
C LYS A 66 7.60 -0.88 5.22
N LYS A 67 8.07 -0.27 4.12
CA LYS A 67 7.34 0.80 3.44
C LYS A 67 6.00 0.31 2.89
N ILE A 68 6.02 -0.83 2.21
CA ILE A 68 4.84 -1.44 1.59
C ILE A 68 3.83 -1.87 2.67
N LEU A 69 4.29 -2.59 3.70
CA LEU A 69 3.43 -3.04 4.80
C LEU A 69 2.79 -1.88 5.56
N ASN A 70 3.55 -0.82 5.84
CA ASN A 70 2.99 0.37 6.48
C ASN A 70 1.88 1.01 5.62
N SER A 71 2.08 1.08 4.31
CA SER A 71 1.05 1.58 3.40
C SER A 71 -0.18 0.66 3.36
N ILE A 72 0.00 -0.66 3.36
CA ILE A 72 -1.09 -1.65 3.47
C ILE A 72 -1.90 -1.44 4.75
N LEU A 73 -1.23 -1.21 5.89
CA LEU A 73 -1.92 -0.93 7.16
C LEU A 73 -2.73 0.37 7.08
N SER A 74 -2.19 1.44 6.49
CA SER A 74 -2.94 2.68 6.25
C SER A 74 -4.15 2.46 5.34
N MET A 75 -4.01 1.68 4.26
CA MET A 75 -5.12 1.31 3.38
C MET A 75 -6.24 0.58 4.13
N ARG A 76 -5.89 -0.41 4.96
CA ARG A 76 -6.86 -1.16 5.78
C ARG A 76 -7.66 -0.24 6.69
N VAL A 77 -6.99 0.69 7.37
CA VAL A 77 -7.65 1.64 8.27
C VAL A 77 -8.64 2.52 7.50
N GLN A 78 -8.23 3.08 6.35
CA GLN A 78 -9.10 3.92 5.55
C GLN A 78 -10.28 3.16 4.93
N MET A 79 -10.05 1.95 4.39
CA MET A 79 -11.10 1.09 3.83
C MET A 79 -12.06 0.56 4.90
N SER A 80 -11.60 0.34 6.13
CA SER A 80 -12.48 -0.02 7.26
C SER A 80 -13.34 1.15 7.76
N GLN A 81 -12.93 2.38 7.44
CA GLN A 81 -13.59 3.62 7.85
C GLN A 81 -14.52 4.19 6.79
N SER A 82 -14.69 3.58 5.62
CA SER A 82 -15.81 3.90 4.75
C SER A 82 -17.06 3.26 5.34
N PRO A 83 -17.93 4.00 6.07
CA PRO A 83 -19.23 3.47 6.36
C PRO A 83 -19.91 3.38 5.00
N THR A 84 -20.42 2.20 4.67
CA THR A 84 -21.54 2.05 3.74
C THR A 84 -22.39 3.31 3.79
N ALA A 85 -22.52 3.97 2.64
CA ALA A 85 -23.41 5.11 2.47
C ALA A 85 -24.70 4.83 3.24
N MET A 86 -25.08 5.76 4.11
CA MET A 86 -26.32 5.70 4.88
C MET A 86 -27.46 5.30 3.94
N ALA A 87 -28.07 4.14 4.21
CA ALA A 87 -29.40 3.81 3.71
C ALA A 87 -30.45 4.53 4.56
#